data_AF-A0A2I2L175-F1
#
_entry.id   AF-A0A2I2L175-F1
#
_cell.length_a   1.000
_cell.length_b   1.000
_cell.length_c   1.000
_cell.angle_alpha   90.00
_cell.angle_beta   90.00
_cell.angle_gamma   90.00
#
_symmetry.space_group_name_H-M   'P 1'
#
loop_
_entity.id
_entity.type
_entity.pdbx_description
1 polymer ?
#
loop_
_entity_poly.entity_id
_entity_poly.type
_entity_poly.pdbx_seq_one_letter_code
_entity_poly.pdbx_strand_id
1 'polypeptide(L)'
;MSEYQYYEFLALDRPLDERQQVEVRALSTRARITATSFTNEYQWGNFSGDPHIMMERYYDAHLYLANWGTHRIMLRLPRTLLDLRTVEQYCVDPHVTAWTTRQHLLLDLTSENEAEDWVEGAEDSLSAIVGVRAELAAGDLRPLYLAWLAGYGTWERDEDAFDEEEEGDPEPPVPAGLGTLTAPQRALADFLRLDADLLASAAQASPPSSPVKEDPREIARWIKSLPARDKDTLLLQVARGHGTRTQAEILRRFRGEPDNDRNDHPRRTVAQLLDTAADIRQKRHRRAKAASAKSKAL
;
A
#
# COMPACT_ATOMS: atom_id res chain seq x y z
N MET A 1 -14.60 21.90 14.54
CA MET A 1 -15.50 21.26 13.56
C MET A 1 -16.22 20.10 14.22
N SER A 2 -17.37 19.64 13.69
CA SER A 2 -17.98 18.37 14.16
C SER A 2 -17.07 17.20 13.79
N GLU A 3 -16.93 16.20 14.64
CA GLU A 3 -16.19 14.97 14.34
C GLU A 3 -16.75 14.33 13.07
N TYR A 4 -15.91 13.91 12.14
CA TYR A 4 -16.32 13.11 10.97
C TYR A 4 -15.38 11.94 10.80
N GLN A 5 -15.97 10.76 10.62
CA GLN A 5 -15.25 9.53 10.34
C GLN A 5 -15.95 8.75 9.24
N TYR A 6 -15.18 8.16 8.35
CA TYR A 6 -15.66 7.24 7.31
C TYR A 6 -14.93 5.92 7.42
N TYR A 7 -15.70 4.83 7.34
CA TYR A 7 -15.22 3.46 7.35
C TYR A 7 -15.74 2.75 6.10
N GLU A 8 -14.85 2.09 5.38
CA GLU A 8 -15.19 1.23 4.25
C GLU A 8 -14.42 -0.08 4.34
N PHE A 9 -15.11 -1.20 4.10
CA PHE A 9 -14.51 -2.51 3.99
C PHE A 9 -14.95 -3.19 2.70
N LEU A 10 -14.04 -3.90 2.05
CA LEU A 10 -14.29 -4.63 0.81
C LEU A 10 -13.86 -6.09 0.90
N ALA A 11 -14.73 -6.99 0.43
CA ALA A 11 -14.41 -8.40 0.22
C ALA A 11 -14.20 -8.65 -1.27
N LEU A 12 -13.01 -9.13 -1.62
CA LEU A 12 -12.50 -9.20 -2.99
C LEU A 12 -12.34 -10.66 -3.44
N ASP A 13 -11.87 -11.52 -2.54
CA ASP A 13 -11.60 -12.92 -2.88
C ASP A 13 -12.88 -13.76 -2.89
N ARG A 14 -13.81 -13.46 -1.98
CA ARG A 14 -15.13 -14.09 -1.93
C ARG A 14 -16.16 -13.15 -1.30
N PRO A 15 -17.41 -13.16 -1.80
CA PRO A 15 -18.51 -12.50 -1.10
C PRO A 15 -18.76 -13.14 0.28
N LEU A 16 -19.25 -12.35 1.21
CA LEU A 16 -19.76 -12.79 2.50
C LEU A 16 -21.02 -13.63 2.32
N ASP A 17 -21.09 -14.75 3.05
CA ASP A 17 -22.32 -15.53 3.15
C ASP A 17 -23.39 -14.83 4.01
N GLU A 18 -24.62 -15.34 4.00
CA GLU A 18 -25.75 -14.75 4.72
C GLU A 18 -25.50 -14.66 6.24
N ARG A 19 -24.82 -15.66 6.81
CA ARG A 19 -24.50 -15.67 8.24
C ARG A 19 -23.49 -14.58 8.57
N GLN A 20 -22.44 -14.45 7.76
CA GLN A 20 -21.42 -13.40 7.91
C GLN A 20 -22.03 -12.02 7.78
N GLN A 21 -22.97 -11.82 6.84
CA GLN A 21 -23.68 -10.54 6.69
C GLN A 21 -24.52 -10.18 7.94
N VAL A 22 -25.16 -11.16 8.57
CA VAL A 22 -25.88 -10.95 9.85
C VAL A 22 -24.91 -10.61 10.98
N GLU A 23 -23.76 -11.29 11.06
CA GLU A 23 -22.73 -11.01 12.07
C GLU A 23 -22.18 -9.57 11.96
N VAL A 24 -21.84 -9.10 10.76
CA VAL A 24 -21.36 -7.71 10.58
C VAL A 24 -22.47 -6.67 10.75
N ARG A 25 -23.73 -7.01 10.41
CA ARG A 25 -24.90 -6.16 10.64
C ARG A 25 -25.13 -5.88 12.13
N ALA A 26 -24.79 -6.83 13.01
CA ALA A 26 -24.90 -6.64 14.45
C ALA A 26 -23.92 -5.58 14.99
N LEU A 27 -22.84 -5.26 14.27
CA LEU A 27 -21.84 -4.27 14.66
C LEU A 27 -22.25 -2.83 14.33
N SER A 28 -23.13 -2.63 13.35
CA SER A 28 -23.65 -1.30 13.00
C SER A 28 -25.03 -1.37 12.35
N THR A 29 -25.98 -0.67 12.98
CA THR A 29 -27.33 -0.48 12.46
C THR A 29 -27.38 0.53 11.32
N ARG A 30 -26.42 1.47 11.25
CA ARG A 30 -26.38 2.56 10.25
C ARG A 30 -25.58 2.21 8.99
N ALA A 31 -24.70 1.21 9.08
CA ALA A 31 -23.84 0.86 7.96
C ALA A 31 -24.65 0.39 6.74
N ARG A 32 -24.20 0.73 5.54
CA ARG A 32 -24.65 0.08 4.31
C ARG A 32 -23.83 -1.19 4.13
N ILE A 33 -24.49 -2.33 4.03
CA ILE A 33 -23.84 -3.65 3.96
C ILE A 33 -24.35 -4.39 2.74
N THR A 34 -23.43 -4.96 1.98
CA THR A 34 -23.69 -5.88 0.88
C THR A 34 -22.85 -7.16 1.08
N ALA A 35 -22.97 -8.13 0.18
CA ALA A 35 -22.12 -9.30 0.21
C ALA A 35 -20.63 -8.98 0.00
N THR A 36 -20.28 -7.83 -0.56
CA THR A 36 -18.89 -7.47 -0.88
C THR A 36 -18.41 -6.18 -0.23
N SER A 37 -19.28 -5.45 0.48
CA SER A 37 -18.92 -4.17 1.08
C SER A 37 -19.63 -3.88 2.39
N PHE A 38 -18.97 -3.09 3.24
CA PHE A 38 -19.53 -2.44 4.41
C PHE A 38 -19.06 -0.99 4.39
N THR A 39 -19.98 -0.02 4.39
CA THR A 39 -19.64 1.40 4.51
C THR A 39 -20.41 2.04 5.65
N ASN A 40 -19.77 2.95 6.38
CA ASN A 40 -20.39 3.63 7.50
C ASN A 40 -19.74 5.00 7.75
N GLU A 41 -20.57 5.96 8.14
CA GLU A 41 -20.17 7.34 8.40
C GLU A 41 -20.65 7.76 9.79
N TYR A 42 -19.79 8.46 10.51
CA TYR A 42 -20.09 8.98 11.84
C TYR A 42 -19.84 10.48 11.89
N GLN A 43 -20.79 11.21 12.47
CA GLN A 43 -20.66 12.63 12.80
C GLN A 43 -20.49 12.89 14.30
N TRP A 44 -20.70 11.84 15.12
CA TRP A 44 -20.53 11.83 16.58
C TRP A 44 -20.36 10.37 17.05
N GLY A 45 -19.41 10.11 17.94
CA GLY A 45 -19.11 8.77 18.47
C GLY A 45 -18.33 7.88 17.49
N ASN A 46 -18.05 6.63 17.91
CA ASN A 46 -17.17 5.72 17.16
C ASN A 46 -17.87 4.46 16.66
N PHE A 47 -17.26 3.85 15.65
CA PHE A 47 -17.63 2.51 15.22
C PHE A 47 -17.46 1.51 16.38
N SER A 48 -18.48 0.69 16.62
CA SER A 48 -18.52 -0.24 17.76
C SER A 48 -17.79 -1.56 17.50
N GLY A 49 -17.44 -1.84 16.24
CA GLY A 49 -16.62 -2.99 15.87
C GLY A 49 -15.13 -2.67 15.87
N ASP A 50 -14.33 -3.72 15.80
CA ASP A 50 -12.87 -3.61 15.68
C ASP A 50 -12.46 -3.88 14.22
N PRO A 51 -11.86 -2.89 13.53
CA PRO A 51 -11.36 -3.06 12.16
C PRO A 51 -10.39 -4.24 12.00
N HIS A 52 -9.55 -4.51 13.00
CA HIS A 52 -8.63 -5.66 12.97
C HIS A 52 -9.41 -6.97 12.90
N ILE A 53 -10.40 -7.16 13.78
CA ILE A 53 -11.26 -8.36 13.78
C ILE A 53 -12.04 -8.48 12.48
N MET A 54 -12.55 -7.36 11.94
CA MET A 54 -13.28 -7.35 10.68
C MET A 54 -12.41 -7.79 9.50
N MET A 55 -11.17 -7.31 9.45
CA MET A 55 -10.19 -7.70 8.44
C MET A 55 -9.79 -9.16 8.59
N GLU A 56 -9.51 -9.64 9.80
CA GLU A 56 -9.12 -11.03 10.02
C GLU A 56 -10.19 -12.02 9.56
N ARG A 57 -11.47 -11.69 9.77
CA ARG A 57 -12.58 -12.64 9.57
C ARG A 57 -13.30 -12.50 8.24
N TYR A 58 -13.56 -11.27 7.79
CA TYR A 58 -14.55 -11.03 6.74
C TYR A 58 -13.95 -10.37 5.50
N TYR A 59 -13.21 -9.28 5.67
CA TYR A 59 -12.85 -8.39 4.56
C TYR A 59 -11.38 -8.51 4.12
N ASP A 60 -11.12 -8.09 2.89
CA ASP A 60 -9.80 -8.16 2.25
C ASP A 60 -9.10 -6.81 2.16
N ALA A 61 -9.85 -5.72 2.21
CA ALA A 61 -9.34 -4.36 2.28
C ALA A 61 -10.23 -3.49 3.18
N HIS A 62 -9.63 -2.54 3.87
CA HIS A 62 -10.33 -1.55 4.69
C HIS A 62 -9.71 -0.18 4.47
N LEU A 63 -10.56 0.84 4.41
CA LEU A 63 -10.17 2.24 4.47
C LEU A 63 -10.88 2.92 5.64
N TYR A 64 -10.12 3.69 6.39
CA TYR A 64 -10.62 4.60 7.42
C TYR A 64 -10.03 5.99 7.19
N LEU A 65 -10.88 7.00 7.33
CA LEU A 65 -10.47 8.39 7.30
C LEU A 65 -11.23 9.20 8.34
N ALA A 66 -10.56 10.20 8.90
CA ALA A 66 -11.15 11.10 9.88
C ALA A 66 -10.75 12.56 9.61
N ASN A 67 -11.64 13.49 9.94
CA ASN A 67 -11.40 14.91 9.68
C ASN A 67 -10.37 15.58 10.61
N TRP A 68 -9.89 14.87 11.62
CA TRP A 68 -8.69 15.24 12.40
C TRP A 68 -7.40 14.66 11.80
N GLY A 69 -7.47 14.10 10.59
CA GLY A 69 -6.30 13.83 9.76
C GLY A 69 -5.83 12.40 9.68
N THR A 70 -6.42 11.46 10.43
CA THR A 70 -6.07 10.04 10.32
C THR A 70 -6.51 9.48 8.97
N HIS A 71 -5.56 9.00 8.19
CA HIS A 71 -5.78 8.19 6.99
C HIS A 71 -5.23 6.79 7.24
N ARG A 72 -6.06 5.76 7.11
CA ARG A 72 -5.65 4.38 7.35
C ARG A 72 -6.16 3.46 6.26
N ILE A 73 -5.29 2.58 5.78
CA ILE A 73 -5.65 1.51 4.86
C ILE A 73 -5.10 0.19 5.37
N MET A 74 -5.95 -0.83 5.38
CA MET A 74 -5.55 -2.20 5.70
C MET A 74 -5.74 -3.12 4.50
N LEU A 75 -4.81 -4.04 4.30
CA LEU A 75 -4.85 -5.03 3.22
C LEU A 75 -4.62 -6.43 3.78
N ARG A 76 -5.46 -7.38 3.41
CA ARG A 76 -5.31 -8.79 3.78
C ARG A 76 -4.96 -9.65 2.57
N LEU A 77 -3.83 -10.35 2.65
CA LEU A 77 -3.34 -11.21 1.58
C LEU A 77 -3.19 -12.66 2.07
N PRO A 78 -3.33 -13.67 1.20
CA PRO A 78 -2.96 -15.03 1.55
C PRO A 78 -1.47 -15.11 1.92
N ARG A 79 -1.13 -15.75 3.05
CA ARG A 79 0.27 -15.90 3.52
C ARG A 79 1.19 -16.62 2.53
N THR A 80 0.61 -17.38 1.60
CA THR A 80 1.38 -18.09 0.58
C THR A 80 1.90 -17.18 -0.53
N LEU A 81 1.44 -15.94 -0.61
CA LEU A 81 1.79 -15.00 -1.69
C LEU A 81 2.76 -13.91 -1.23
N LEU A 82 2.72 -13.56 0.05
CA LEU A 82 3.59 -12.54 0.65
C LEU A 82 4.06 -13.05 2.03
N ASP A 83 5.38 -13.14 2.19
CA ASP A 83 6.01 -13.60 3.42
C ASP A 83 6.15 -12.47 4.44
N LEU A 84 5.94 -12.79 5.72
CA LEU A 84 6.01 -11.80 6.79
C LEU A 84 7.42 -11.21 6.94
N ARG A 85 8.49 -11.99 6.77
CA ARG A 85 9.87 -11.47 6.91
C ARG A 85 10.26 -10.50 5.80
N THR A 86 9.66 -10.66 4.62
CA THR A 86 9.80 -9.66 3.55
C THR A 86 9.11 -8.36 3.94
N VAL A 87 7.93 -8.45 4.55
CA VAL A 87 7.13 -7.29 4.95
C VAL A 87 7.74 -6.54 6.13
N GLU A 88 8.24 -7.26 7.14
CA GLU A 88 8.85 -6.70 8.36
C GLU A 88 10.03 -5.77 8.04
N GLN A 89 10.72 -5.96 6.90
CA GLN A 89 11.78 -5.05 6.46
C GLN A 89 11.27 -3.65 6.12
N TYR A 90 9.98 -3.49 5.83
CA TYR A 90 9.35 -2.22 5.47
C TYR A 90 8.44 -1.70 6.59
N CYS A 91 8.41 -2.34 7.75
CA CYS A 91 7.63 -1.87 8.88
C CYS A 91 8.28 -0.64 9.53
N VAL A 92 7.44 0.29 9.94
CA VAL A 92 7.80 1.55 10.61
C VAL A 92 6.72 1.77 11.65
N ASP A 93 6.97 1.53 12.92
CA ASP A 93 5.94 1.71 13.93
C ASP A 93 5.68 3.21 14.18
N PRO A 94 4.42 3.65 14.38
CA PRO A 94 3.17 2.91 14.23
C PRO A 94 2.57 2.94 12.80
N HIS A 95 3.27 3.52 11.83
CA HIS A 95 2.77 3.85 10.49
C HIS A 95 2.58 2.66 9.55
N VAL A 96 3.43 1.65 9.63
CA VAL A 96 3.43 0.48 8.74
C VAL A 96 3.61 -0.75 9.61
N THR A 97 2.51 -1.40 9.95
CA THR A 97 2.52 -2.61 10.78
C THR A 97 1.98 -3.80 10.01
N ALA A 98 2.43 -4.99 10.40
CA ALA A 98 1.99 -6.23 9.79
C ALA A 98 1.90 -7.36 10.80
N TRP A 99 0.92 -8.24 10.60
CA TRP A 99 0.80 -9.46 11.39
C TRP A 99 0.22 -10.59 10.56
N THR A 100 0.18 -11.79 11.15
CA THR A 100 -0.38 -12.95 10.48
C THR A 100 -1.44 -13.63 11.32
N THR A 101 -2.47 -14.11 10.63
CA THR A 101 -3.37 -15.14 11.13
C THR A 101 -2.90 -16.51 10.64
N ARG A 102 -3.68 -17.57 10.85
CA ARG A 102 -3.35 -18.89 10.30
C ARG A 102 -3.21 -18.92 8.77
N GLN A 103 -4.00 -18.12 8.05
CA GLN A 103 -4.09 -18.18 6.59
C GLN A 103 -3.70 -16.89 5.88
N HIS A 104 -3.74 -15.75 6.58
CA HIS A 104 -3.58 -14.44 5.98
C HIS A 104 -2.47 -13.63 6.65
N LEU A 105 -1.81 -12.81 5.85
CA LEU A 105 -0.98 -11.70 6.29
C LEU A 105 -1.84 -10.44 6.18
N LEU A 106 -1.79 -9.61 7.21
CA LEU A 106 -2.49 -8.34 7.28
C LEU A 106 -1.46 -7.23 7.32
N LEU A 107 -1.68 -6.22 6.49
CA LEU A 107 -0.93 -4.99 6.42
C LEU A 107 -1.83 -3.87 6.94
N ASP A 108 -1.28 -2.97 7.75
CA ASP A 108 -2.00 -1.84 8.33
C ASP A 108 -1.13 -0.59 8.19
N LEU A 109 -1.57 0.32 7.34
CA LEU A 109 -0.83 1.49 6.90
C LEU A 109 -1.57 2.73 7.38
N THR A 110 -0.91 3.57 8.17
CA THR A 110 -1.50 4.75 8.80
C THR A 110 -0.65 6.00 8.53
N SER A 111 -1.32 7.06 8.09
CA SER A 111 -0.76 8.40 7.93
C SER A 111 -1.59 9.36 8.78
N GLU A 112 -0.94 9.96 9.77
CA GLU A 112 -1.52 11.02 10.60
C GLU A 112 -1.10 12.39 10.07
N ASN A 113 -1.95 13.40 10.26
CA ASN A 113 -1.63 14.79 9.98
C ASN A 113 -2.52 15.69 10.82
N GLU A 114 -1.95 16.50 11.70
CA GLU A 114 -2.74 17.39 12.54
C GLU A 114 -3.33 18.60 11.79
N ALA A 115 -2.93 18.82 10.52
CA ALA A 115 -3.47 19.91 9.71
C ALA A 115 -4.91 19.63 9.24
N GLU A 116 -5.80 20.61 9.45
CA GLU A 116 -7.25 20.60 9.12
C GLU A 116 -7.58 20.68 7.62
N ASP A 117 -6.72 20.15 6.74
CA ASP A 117 -6.97 20.12 5.30
C ASP A 117 -7.75 18.86 4.93
N TRP A 118 -9.07 18.90 5.15
CA TRP A 118 -9.97 17.86 4.68
C TRP A 118 -9.89 17.71 3.15
N VAL A 119 -9.62 16.50 2.68
CA VAL A 119 -9.60 16.19 1.25
C VAL A 119 -10.98 15.71 0.83
N GLU A 120 -11.73 16.57 0.13
CA GLU A 120 -13.02 16.22 -0.47
C GLU A 120 -12.87 15.04 -1.44
N GLY A 121 -13.71 14.01 -1.32
CA GLY A 121 -13.67 12.81 -2.17
C GLY A 121 -12.66 11.74 -1.73
N ALA A 122 -12.04 11.89 -0.56
CA ALA A 122 -11.15 10.87 0.00
C ALA A 122 -11.86 9.53 0.26
N GLU A 123 -13.19 9.54 0.44
CA GLU A 123 -14.03 8.34 0.55
C GLU A 123 -13.97 7.42 -0.69
N ASP A 124 -13.67 7.94 -1.88
CA ASP A 124 -13.59 7.13 -3.12
C ASP A 124 -12.23 6.42 -3.29
N SER A 125 -11.28 6.67 -2.38
CA SER A 125 -9.87 6.27 -2.51
C SER A 125 -9.68 4.74 -2.46
N LEU A 126 -10.51 4.01 -1.72
CA LEU A 126 -10.28 2.56 -1.55
C LEU A 126 -10.34 1.83 -2.89
N SER A 127 -11.30 2.22 -3.76
CA SER A 127 -11.46 1.62 -5.08
C SER A 127 -10.24 1.83 -5.99
N ALA A 128 -9.56 2.98 -5.86
CA ALA A 128 -8.35 3.30 -6.60
C ALA A 128 -7.11 2.57 -6.05
N ILE A 129 -7.04 2.39 -4.72
CA ILE A 129 -5.88 1.80 -4.05
C ILE A 129 -5.90 0.27 -4.10
N VAL A 130 -7.08 -0.36 -4.06
CA VAL A 130 -7.21 -1.81 -3.84
C VAL A 130 -6.43 -2.69 -4.84
N GLY A 131 -6.11 -2.16 -6.02
CA GLY A 131 -5.23 -2.81 -7.00
C GLY A 131 -3.83 -3.16 -6.47
N VAL A 132 -3.32 -2.39 -5.50
CA VAL A 132 -2.05 -2.65 -4.78
C VAL A 132 -2.01 -4.07 -4.20
N ARG A 133 -3.15 -4.59 -3.74
CA ARG A 133 -3.24 -5.94 -3.17
C ARG A 133 -2.83 -7.01 -4.19
N ALA A 134 -3.26 -6.85 -5.45
CA ALA A 134 -2.91 -7.78 -6.52
C ALA A 134 -1.43 -7.64 -6.91
N GLU A 135 -0.89 -6.43 -6.87
CA GLU A 135 0.52 -6.15 -7.14
C GLU A 135 1.43 -6.81 -6.09
N LEU A 136 1.12 -6.61 -4.80
CA LEU A 136 1.80 -7.26 -3.67
C LEU A 136 1.74 -8.78 -3.77
N ALA A 137 0.56 -9.33 -4.08
CA ALA A 137 0.37 -10.77 -4.25
C ALA A 137 1.19 -11.33 -5.44
N ALA A 138 1.48 -10.49 -6.44
CA ALA A 138 2.33 -10.82 -7.58
C ALA A 138 3.83 -10.57 -7.32
N GLY A 139 4.21 -10.17 -6.09
CA GLY A 139 5.60 -9.92 -5.69
C GLY A 139 6.14 -8.53 -6.04
N ASP A 140 5.27 -7.57 -6.36
CA ASP A 140 5.67 -6.17 -6.47
C ASP A 140 5.70 -5.53 -5.09
N LEU A 141 6.91 -5.23 -4.58
CA LEU A 141 7.12 -4.67 -3.25
C LEU A 141 7.09 -3.15 -3.21
N ARG A 142 6.89 -2.46 -4.36
CA ARG A 142 6.77 -1.00 -4.40
C ARG A 142 5.74 -0.46 -3.42
N PRO A 143 4.54 -1.05 -3.24
CA PRO A 143 3.59 -0.52 -2.28
C PRO A 143 4.07 -0.54 -0.82
N LEU A 144 4.86 -1.55 -0.41
CA LEU A 144 5.46 -1.59 0.93
C LEU A 144 6.48 -0.47 1.10
N TYR A 145 7.33 -0.27 0.09
CA TYR A 145 8.34 0.77 0.10
C TYR A 145 7.73 2.19 0.06
N LEU A 146 6.64 2.39 -0.69
CA LEU A 146 5.89 3.66 -0.67
C LEU A 146 5.31 3.97 0.71
N ALA A 147 4.78 2.95 1.40
CA ALA A 147 4.27 3.10 2.76
C ALA A 147 5.40 3.40 3.76
N TRP A 148 6.54 2.72 3.64
CA TRP A 148 7.74 2.98 4.43
C TRP A 148 8.24 4.42 4.27
N LEU A 149 8.31 4.91 3.02
CA LEU A 149 8.65 6.32 2.75
C LEU A 149 7.64 7.28 3.38
N ALA A 150 6.34 6.97 3.32
CA ALA A 150 5.30 7.82 3.89
C ALA A 150 5.39 7.87 5.43
N GLY A 151 5.77 6.76 6.07
CA GLY A 151 6.04 6.68 7.50
C GLY A 151 7.13 7.66 7.93
N TYR A 152 8.35 7.51 7.41
CA TYR A 152 9.47 8.41 7.73
C TYR A 152 9.28 9.83 7.16
N GLY A 153 8.49 10.01 6.11
CA GLY A 153 8.09 11.33 5.61
C GLY A 153 7.25 12.14 6.61
N THR A 154 6.80 11.54 7.71
CA THR A 154 6.18 12.27 8.83
C THR A 154 7.17 13.23 9.50
N TRP A 155 8.47 12.92 9.52
CA TRP A 155 9.50 13.84 10.05
C TRP A 155 9.56 15.19 9.33
N GLU A 156 9.17 15.26 8.06
CA GLU A 156 9.12 16.55 7.37
C GLU A 156 7.97 17.46 7.85
N ARG A 157 7.00 16.87 8.54
CA ARG A 157 5.80 17.54 9.05
C ARG A 157 5.88 17.80 10.55
N ASP A 158 6.60 16.94 11.26
CA ASP A 158 6.81 16.99 12.70
C ASP A 158 8.23 16.50 13.03
N GLU A 159 9.11 17.42 13.42
CA GLU A 159 10.52 17.13 13.75
C GLU A 159 10.64 16.22 15.00
N ASP A 160 9.60 16.15 15.83
CA ASP A 160 9.52 15.29 17.02
C ASP A 160 8.84 13.93 16.75
N ALA A 161 8.47 13.63 15.49
CA ALA A 161 7.71 12.43 15.14
C ALA A 161 8.44 11.10 15.43
N PHE A 162 9.77 11.11 15.42
CA PHE A 162 10.60 9.97 15.78
C PHE A 162 11.87 10.44 16.50
N ASP A 163 12.47 9.53 17.28
CA ASP A 163 13.71 9.79 18.02
C ASP A 163 14.92 9.91 17.06
N GLU A 164 15.91 10.74 17.41
CA GLU A 164 17.16 10.93 16.62
C GLU A 164 17.88 9.59 16.30
N GLU A 165 17.66 8.54 17.09
CA GLU A 165 18.23 7.21 16.87
C GLU A 165 17.72 6.55 15.57
N GLU A 166 16.48 6.84 15.16
CA GLU A 166 15.87 6.27 13.95
C GLU A 166 16.46 6.88 12.65
N GLU A 167 17.23 7.98 12.75
CA GLU A 167 17.82 8.64 11.57
C GLU A 167 18.91 7.77 10.93
N GLY A 168 19.53 6.93 11.78
CA GLY A 168 20.53 5.96 11.42
C GLY A 168 19.97 4.68 10.82
N ASP A 169 18.65 4.51 10.79
CA ASP A 169 18.04 3.28 10.29
C ASP A 169 18.39 3.05 8.82
N PRO A 170 18.73 1.81 8.45
CA PRO A 170 19.07 1.50 7.07
C PRO A 170 17.81 1.47 6.21
N GLU A 171 17.88 2.12 5.04
CA GLU A 171 16.86 2.01 4.01
C GLU A 171 16.62 0.52 3.66
N PRO A 172 15.36 0.07 3.54
CA PRO A 172 15.06 -1.29 3.13
C PRO A 172 15.42 -1.53 1.65
N PRO A 173 15.36 -2.78 1.16
CA PRO A 173 15.64 -3.06 -0.24
C PRO A 173 14.77 -2.22 -1.18
N VAL A 174 15.42 -1.40 -2.01
CA VAL A 174 14.73 -0.49 -2.94
C VAL A 174 14.16 -1.31 -4.11
N PRO A 175 12.82 -1.34 -4.30
CA PRO A 175 12.23 -2.07 -5.40
C PRO A 175 12.51 -1.37 -6.73
N ALA A 176 12.60 -2.16 -7.80
CA ALA A 176 12.77 -1.63 -9.15
C ALA A 176 11.49 -0.93 -9.64
N GLY A 177 11.63 0.13 -10.43
CA GLY A 177 10.52 0.79 -11.11
C GLY A 177 9.80 1.87 -10.30
N LEU A 178 10.44 2.48 -9.30
CA LEU A 178 9.85 3.61 -8.55
C LEU A 178 9.65 4.85 -9.44
N GLY A 179 10.43 5.01 -10.51
CA GLY A 179 10.22 6.08 -11.49
C GLY A 179 8.96 5.95 -12.36
N THR A 180 8.22 4.84 -12.28
CA THR A 180 7.00 4.61 -13.07
C THR A 180 5.97 3.84 -12.27
N LEU A 181 5.33 4.55 -11.33
CA LEU A 181 4.28 4.00 -10.48
C LEU A 181 3.01 3.66 -11.27
N THR A 182 2.36 2.57 -10.89
CA THR A 182 1.03 2.20 -11.42
C THR A 182 -0.05 3.18 -10.92
N ALA A 183 -1.27 3.10 -11.45
CA ALA A 183 -2.37 3.91 -10.95
C ALA A 183 -2.71 3.60 -9.47
N PRO A 184 -2.82 2.33 -9.03
CA PRO A 184 -3.02 2.00 -7.62
C PRO A 184 -1.88 2.46 -6.70
N GLN A 185 -0.64 2.37 -7.15
CA GLN A 185 0.53 2.84 -6.38
C GLN A 185 0.52 4.35 -6.18
N ARG A 186 0.13 5.12 -7.20
CA ARG A 186 -0.03 6.57 -7.07
C ARG A 186 -1.16 6.91 -6.10
N ALA A 187 -2.31 6.24 -6.23
CA ALA A 187 -3.42 6.43 -5.30
C ALA A 187 -3.02 6.12 -3.85
N LEU A 188 -2.23 5.07 -3.62
CA LEU A 188 -1.69 4.75 -2.29
C LEU A 188 -0.75 5.85 -1.78
N ALA A 189 0.21 6.29 -2.61
CA ALA A 189 1.15 7.34 -2.25
C ALA A 189 0.44 8.65 -1.90
N ASP A 190 -0.55 9.04 -2.71
CA ASP A 190 -1.36 10.24 -2.48
C ASP A 190 -2.17 10.10 -1.17
N PHE A 191 -2.82 8.95 -0.95
CA PHE A 191 -3.62 8.69 0.25
C PHE A 191 -2.78 8.72 1.53
N LEU A 192 -1.56 8.16 1.50
CA LEU A 192 -0.62 8.18 2.62
C LEU A 192 0.13 9.52 2.76
N ARG A 193 -0.12 10.48 1.87
CA ARG A 193 0.52 11.81 1.84
C ARG A 193 2.04 11.73 1.66
N LEU A 194 2.50 10.80 0.83
CA LEU A 194 3.92 10.66 0.51
C LEU A 194 4.45 11.92 -0.19
N ASP A 195 5.52 12.50 0.35
CA ASP A 195 6.18 13.65 -0.26
C ASP A 195 6.82 13.28 -1.62
N ALA A 196 6.56 14.13 -2.62
CA ALA A 196 7.01 13.91 -3.99
C ALA A 196 8.53 14.10 -4.17
N ASP A 197 9.16 14.98 -3.39
CA ASP A 197 10.61 15.16 -3.42
C ASP A 197 11.32 13.97 -2.73
N LEU A 198 10.73 13.40 -1.68
CA LEU A 198 11.17 12.16 -1.03
C LEU A 198 11.05 10.95 -1.95
N LEU A 199 9.92 10.80 -2.64
CA LEU A 199 9.77 9.77 -3.68
C LEU A 199 10.82 9.95 -4.81
N ALA A 200 11.10 11.19 -5.21
CA ALA A 200 12.13 11.47 -6.21
C ALA A 200 13.54 11.16 -5.71
N SER A 201 13.82 11.36 -4.42
CA SER A 201 15.07 10.97 -3.75
C SER A 201 15.27 9.45 -3.78
N ALA A 202 14.21 8.71 -3.43
CA ALA A 202 14.19 7.26 -3.48
C ALA A 202 14.38 6.71 -4.90
N ALA A 203 13.68 7.30 -5.89
CA ALA A 203 13.71 6.85 -7.27
C ALA A 203 15.11 6.93 -7.91
N GLN A 204 16.03 7.76 -7.41
CA GLN A 204 17.41 7.83 -7.89
C GLN A 204 18.20 6.54 -7.68
N ALA A 205 17.89 5.78 -6.62
CA ALA A 205 18.51 4.49 -6.32
C ALA A 205 17.70 3.30 -6.84
N SER A 206 16.52 3.54 -7.41
CA SER A 206 15.64 2.49 -7.92
C SER A 206 16.14 1.98 -9.28
N PRO A 207 16.40 0.67 -9.43
CA PRO A 207 16.67 0.10 -10.74
C PRO A 207 15.48 0.31 -11.69
N PRO A 208 15.70 0.44 -13.01
CA PRO A 208 14.59 0.54 -13.96
C PRO A 208 13.70 -0.69 -13.86
N SER A 209 12.38 -0.49 -14.02
CA SER A 209 11.48 -1.62 -14.24
C SER A 209 11.93 -2.36 -15.49
N SER A 210 12.12 -3.67 -15.42
CA SER A 210 12.42 -4.46 -16.62
C SER A 210 11.10 -4.65 -17.39
N PRO A 211 10.87 -3.98 -18.53
CA PRO A 211 9.66 -4.21 -19.35
C PRO A 211 9.60 -5.66 -19.87
N VAL A 212 10.73 -6.36 -19.86
CA VAL A 212 10.88 -7.77 -20.24
C VAL A 212 10.08 -8.70 -19.31
N LYS A 213 9.84 -8.33 -18.04
CA LYS A 213 9.15 -9.19 -17.06
C LYS A 213 7.61 -9.27 -17.24
N GLU A 214 7.03 -8.64 -18.26
CA GLU A 214 5.58 -8.73 -18.51
C GLU A 214 5.18 -8.82 -19.99
N ASP A 215 6.10 -9.13 -20.92
CA ASP A 215 5.70 -9.37 -22.31
C ASP A 215 4.79 -10.64 -22.37
N PRO A 216 3.54 -10.51 -22.86
CA PRO A 216 2.61 -11.64 -22.97
C PRO A 216 3.20 -12.86 -23.69
N ARG A 217 4.18 -12.65 -24.59
CA ARG A 217 4.88 -13.74 -25.29
C ARG A 217 5.84 -14.50 -24.38
N GLU A 218 6.52 -13.82 -23.46
CA GLU A 218 7.39 -14.46 -22.46
C GLU A 218 6.53 -15.27 -21.48
N ILE A 219 5.46 -14.66 -20.98
CA ILE A 219 4.51 -15.32 -20.08
C ILE A 219 3.93 -16.56 -20.77
N ALA A 220 3.51 -16.45 -22.04
CA ALA A 220 3.00 -17.60 -22.79
C ALA A 220 4.07 -18.70 -22.99
N ARG A 221 5.33 -18.34 -23.23
CA ARG A 221 6.45 -19.31 -23.32
C ARG A 221 6.66 -20.03 -21.98
N TRP A 222 6.66 -19.30 -20.88
CA TRP A 222 6.82 -19.86 -19.54
C TRP A 222 5.62 -20.73 -19.13
N ILE A 223 4.39 -20.29 -19.39
CA ILE A 223 3.18 -21.10 -19.17
C ILE A 223 3.30 -22.41 -19.96
N LYS A 224 3.76 -22.37 -21.22
CA LYS A 224 3.98 -23.59 -22.01
C LYS A 224 4.99 -24.54 -21.36
N SER A 225 6.05 -24.04 -20.74
CA SER A 225 7.04 -24.88 -20.04
C SER A 225 6.57 -25.49 -18.72
N LEU A 226 5.45 -25.03 -18.15
CA LEU A 226 4.93 -25.62 -16.91
C LEU A 226 4.47 -27.09 -17.12
N PRO A 227 4.71 -27.97 -16.13
CA PRO A 227 4.15 -29.33 -16.11
C PRO A 227 2.62 -29.32 -16.26
N ALA A 228 2.07 -30.35 -16.90
CA ALA A 228 0.62 -30.48 -17.09
C ALA A 228 -0.15 -30.44 -15.76
N ARG A 229 0.37 -31.11 -14.73
CA ARG A 229 -0.21 -31.11 -13.37
C ARG A 229 -0.34 -29.69 -12.77
N ASP A 230 0.65 -28.83 -13.01
CA ASP A 230 0.63 -27.46 -12.48
C ASP A 230 -0.43 -26.63 -13.22
N LYS A 231 -0.52 -26.80 -14.54
CA LYS A 231 -1.57 -26.17 -15.35
C LYS A 231 -2.96 -26.60 -14.90
N ASP A 232 -3.18 -27.90 -14.70
CA ASP A 232 -4.47 -28.44 -14.23
C ASP A 232 -4.84 -27.88 -12.86
N THR A 233 -3.85 -27.73 -11.97
CA THR A 233 -4.05 -27.16 -10.63
C THR A 233 -4.46 -25.68 -10.72
N LEU A 234 -3.78 -24.88 -11.53
CA LEU A 234 -4.10 -23.47 -11.74
C LEU A 234 -5.50 -23.30 -12.38
N LEU A 235 -5.82 -24.09 -13.39
CA LEU A 235 -7.14 -24.07 -14.04
C LEU A 235 -8.27 -24.48 -13.09
N LEU A 236 -8.03 -25.47 -12.23
CA LEU A 236 -8.99 -25.88 -11.21
C LEU A 236 -9.24 -24.77 -10.17
N GLN A 237 -8.20 -24.03 -9.76
CA GLN A 237 -8.37 -22.87 -8.87
C GLN A 237 -9.24 -21.80 -9.52
N VAL A 238 -9.02 -21.47 -10.80
CA VAL A 238 -9.85 -20.52 -11.55
C VAL A 238 -11.31 -21.00 -11.62
N ALA A 239 -11.54 -22.28 -11.93
CA ALA A 239 -12.89 -22.87 -11.99
C ALA A 239 -13.61 -22.83 -10.63
N ARG A 240 -12.89 -22.79 -9.52
CA ARG A 240 -13.43 -22.65 -8.15
C ARG A 240 -13.66 -21.19 -7.72
N GLY A 241 -13.44 -20.23 -8.61
CA GLY A 241 -13.63 -18.80 -8.33
C GLY A 241 -12.41 -18.10 -7.73
N HIS A 242 -11.23 -18.73 -7.73
CA HIS A 242 -10.00 -18.13 -7.20
C HIS A 242 -9.17 -17.39 -8.27
N GLY A 243 -9.81 -16.86 -9.32
CA GLY A 243 -9.15 -16.29 -10.50
C GLY A 243 -8.10 -15.22 -10.17
N THR A 244 -8.46 -14.23 -9.35
CA THR A 244 -7.55 -13.13 -8.95
C THR A 244 -6.32 -13.65 -8.20
N ARG A 245 -6.52 -14.60 -7.27
CA ARG A 245 -5.43 -15.26 -6.54
C ARG A 245 -4.52 -16.05 -7.48
N THR A 246 -5.10 -16.81 -8.39
CA THR A 246 -4.34 -17.63 -9.35
C THR A 246 -3.55 -16.76 -10.32
N GLN A 247 -4.10 -15.63 -10.75
CA GLN A 247 -3.37 -14.66 -11.57
C GLN A 247 -2.14 -14.12 -10.84
N ALA A 248 -2.30 -13.71 -9.58
CA ALA A 248 -1.19 -13.24 -8.76
C ALA A 248 -0.11 -14.32 -8.55
N GLU A 249 -0.54 -15.56 -8.28
CA GLU A 249 0.35 -16.71 -8.15
C GLU A 249 1.14 -16.99 -9.44
N ILE A 250 0.50 -16.91 -10.60
CA ILE A 250 1.15 -17.06 -11.91
C ILE A 250 2.22 -15.99 -12.11
N LEU A 251 1.87 -14.73 -11.89
CA LEU A 251 2.79 -13.61 -12.07
C LEU A 251 3.98 -13.69 -11.10
N ARG A 252 3.73 -14.06 -9.84
CA ARG A 252 4.79 -14.28 -8.84
C ARG A 252 5.75 -15.38 -9.29
N ARG A 253 5.23 -16.55 -9.69
CA ARG A 253 6.06 -17.66 -10.19
C ARG A 253 6.83 -17.30 -11.46
N PHE A 254 6.25 -16.48 -12.33
CA PHE A 254 6.91 -15.99 -13.55
C PHE A 254 8.05 -15.02 -13.23
N ARG A 255 7.83 -14.07 -12.32
CA ARG A 255 8.80 -13.04 -11.92
C ARG A 255 9.99 -13.59 -11.13
N GLY A 256 9.82 -14.78 -10.53
CA GLY A 256 10.76 -15.43 -9.63
C GLY A 256 10.62 -14.93 -8.19
N GLU A 257 11.30 -15.60 -7.26
CA GLU A 257 11.45 -15.08 -5.90
C GLU A 257 12.25 -13.77 -5.91
N PRO A 258 11.93 -12.80 -5.03
CA PRO A 258 12.74 -11.60 -4.87
C PRO A 258 14.17 -12.00 -4.46
N ASP A 259 15.14 -11.36 -5.10
CA ASP A 259 16.57 -11.60 -4.88
C ASP A 259 16.97 -11.01 -3.51
N ASN A 260 16.83 -11.81 -2.45
CA ASN A 260 17.16 -11.42 -1.06
C ASN A 260 18.68 -11.22 -0.85
N ASP A 261 19.53 -11.62 -1.79
CA ASP A 261 21.00 -11.64 -1.66
C ASP A 261 21.68 -10.32 -2.00
N ARG A 262 20.95 -9.27 -2.41
CA ARG A 262 21.52 -7.92 -2.67
C ARG A 262 21.80 -7.09 -1.42
N ASN A 263 21.85 -7.73 -0.25
CA ASN A 263 22.02 -7.08 1.05
C ASN A 263 23.47 -6.69 1.40
N ASP A 264 24.44 -6.98 0.53
CA ASP A 264 25.88 -6.86 0.83
C ASP A 264 26.49 -5.48 0.49
N HIS A 265 25.69 -4.53 0.01
CA HIS A 265 26.13 -3.15 -0.20
C HIS A 265 25.69 -2.24 0.95
N PRO A 266 26.54 -1.28 1.39
CA PRO A 266 26.15 -0.33 2.42
C PRO A 266 24.91 0.43 1.94
N ARG A 267 23.82 0.28 2.71
CA ARG A 267 22.54 0.91 2.42
C ARG A 267 22.58 2.36 2.88
N ARG A 268 21.84 3.23 2.19
CA ARG A 268 21.64 4.61 2.64
C ARG A 268 20.87 4.58 3.96
N THR A 269 21.08 5.59 4.80
CA THR A 269 20.25 5.77 5.99
C THR A 269 19.02 6.60 5.67
N VAL A 270 18.03 6.62 6.57
CA VAL A 270 16.87 7.51 6.47
C VAL A 270 17.31 8.98 6.38
N ALA A 271 18.25 9.41 7.21
CA ALA A 271 18.77 10.79 7.16
C ALA A 271 19.32 11.17 5.79
N GLN A 272 20.13 10.31 5.16
CA GLN A 272 20.68 10.58 3.83
C GLN A 272 19.60 10.71 2.76
N LEU A 273 18.50 9.96 2.91
CA LEU A 273 17.37 10.01 2.00
C LEU A 273 16.60 11.33 2.13
N LEU A 274 16.37 11.79 3.37
CA LEU A 274 15.71 13.06 3.70
C LEU A 274 16.55 14.27 3.30
N ASP A 275 17.85 14.26 3.57
CA ASP A 275 18.78 15.30 3.11
C ASP A 275 18.72 15.48 1.59
N THR A 276 18.72 14.36 0.87
CA THR A 276 18.62 14.36 -0.59
C THR A 276 17.26 14.92 -1.05
N ALA A 277 16.17 14.62 -0.33
CA ALA A 277 14.84 15.16 -0.62
C ALA A 277 14.79 16.68 -0.40
N ALA A 278 15.36 17.18 0.71
CA ALA A 278 15.48 18.61 1.01
C ALA A 278 16.27 19.36 -0.08
N ASP A 279 17.34 18.76 -0.58
CA ASP A 279 18.14 19.27 -1.70
C ASP A 279 17.33 19.39 -3.00
N ILE A 280 16.54 18.37 -3.33
CA ILE A 280 15.64 18.36 -4.49
C ILE A 280 14.61 19.49 -4.35
N ARG A 281 13.98 19.61 -3.18
CA ARG A 281 12.99 20.64 -2.86
C ARG A 281 13.57 22.04 -3.03
N GLN A 282 14.78 22.28 -2.51
CA GLN A 282 15.46 23.56 -2.62
C GLN A 282 15.74 23.92 -4.09
N LYS A 283 16.21 22.95 -4.90
CA LYS A 283 16.44 23.14 -6.34
C LYS A 283 15.12 23.45 -7.07
N ARG A 284 14.03 22.75 -6.76
CA ARG A 284 12.69 22.98 -7.33
C ARG A 284 12.19 24.39 -7.01
N HIS A 285 12.31 24.81 -5.75
CA HIS A 285 11.89 26.15 -5.32
C HIS A 285 12.69 27.28 -5.99
N ARG A 286 14.01 27.11 -6.13
CA ARG A 286 14.87 28.06 -6.88
C ARG A 286 14.45 28.18 -8.34
N ARG A 287 14.13 27.06 -9.01
CA ARG A 287 13.65 27.04 -10.40
C ARG A 287 12.29 27.73 -10.55
N ALA A 288 11.35 27.47 -9.64
CA ALA A 288 10.03 28.09 -9.65
C ALA A 288 10.11 29.62 -9.45
N LYS A 289 10.94 30.09 -8.50
CA LYS A 289 11.21 31.52 -8.29
C LYS A 289 11.79 32.19 -9.54
N ALA A 290 12.77 31.56 -10.19
CA ALA A 290 13.37 32.08 -11.42
C ALA A 290 12.36 32.14 -12.59
N ALA A 291 11.49 31.13 -12.73
CA ALA A 291 10.44 31.13 -13.75
C ALA A 291 9.39 32.23 -13.50
N SER A 292 8.95 32.41 -12.26
CA SER A 292 8.01 33.48 -11.89
C SER A 292 8.60 34.87 -12.10
N ALA A 293 9.89 35.09 -11.78
CA ALA A 293 10.57 36.34 -12.03
C ALA A 293 10.68 36.66 -13.54
N LYS A 294 10.95 35.66 -14.38
CA LYS A 294 10.94 35.81 -15.85
C LYS A 294 9.55 36.12 -16.41
N SER A 295 8.51 35.48 -15.88
CA SER A 295 7.12 35.72 -16.31
C SER A 295 6.57 37.08 -15.90
N LYS A 296 7.10 37.69 -14.82
CA LYS A 296 6.73 39.05 -14.38
C LYS A 296 7.51 40.16 -15.09
N ALA A 297 8.60 39.80 -15.79
CA ALA A 297 9.45 40.73 -16.54
C ALA A 297 9.08 40.81 -18.03
N LEU A 298 8.13 39.98 -18.49
CA LEU A 298 7.49 40.00 -19.81
C LEU A 298 6.13 40.67 -19.72
#